data_AF-A0AAV2YYY8-F1
#
_entry.id   AF-A0AAV2YYY8-F1
#
_cell.length_a   1.000
_cell.length_b   1.000
_cell.length_c   1.000
_cell.angle_alpha   90.00
_cell.angle_beta   90.00
_cell.angle_gamma   90.00
#
_symmetry.space_group_name_H-M   'P 1'
#
loop_
_entity.id
_entity.type
_entity.pdbx_description
1 polymer ?
#
loop_
_entity_poly.entity_id
_entity_poly.type
_entity_poly.pdbx_seq_one_letter_code
_entity_poly.pdbx_strand_id
1 'polypeptide(L)' 'MYAREYGEGTSIVLRLMEPYIGSGRTVVADSAFASGKTLVQLEAQRGLYFMGIVKTATAEFPKATLKA' A
#
# COMPACT_ATOMS: atom_id res chain seq x y z
N MET A 1 -10.77 -6.41 11.35
CA MET A 1 -9.76 -5.72 12.19
C MET A 1 -9.07 -4.60 11.41
N TYR A 2 -8.46 -4.87 10.24
CA TYR A 2 -7.70 -3.85 9.47
C TYR A 2 -8.47 -2.66 8.89
N ALA A 3 -9.76 -2.80 8.54
CA ALA A 3 -10.52 -1.73 7.89
C ALA A 3 -10.65 -0.45 8.74
N ARG A 4 -10.81 -0.61 10.07
CA ARG A 4 -10.94 0.51 11.01
C ARG A 4 -9.63 1.28 11.23
N GLU A 5 -8.49 0.63 11.04
CA GLU A 5 -7.16 1.22 11.22
C GLU A 5 -6.56 1.79 9.93
N TYR A 6 -6.72 1.08 8.81
CA TYR A 6 -5.96 1.35 7.59
C TYR A 6 -6.84 1.67 6.36
N GLY A 7 -8.17 1.62 6.51
CA GLY A 7 -9.13 1.77 5.43
C GLY A 7 -9.42 0.47 4.69
N GLU A 8 -10.54 0.46 3.96
CA GLU A 8 -11.06 -0.73 3.26
C GLU A 8 -10.06 -1.29 2.24
N GLY A 9 -9.50 -0.45 1.37
CA GLY A 9 -8.56 -0.88 0.33
C GLY A 9 -7.32 -1.58 0.90
N THR A 10 -6.67 -0.97 1.90
CA THR A 10 -5.51 -1.56 2.59
C THR A 10 -5.88 -2.90 3.25
N SER A 11 -7.05 -2.97 3.90
CA SER A 11 -7.48 -4.17 4.62
C SER A 11 -7.66 -5.39 3.72
N ILE A 12 -8.14 -5.18 2.50
CA ILE A 12 -8.33 -6.23 1.50
C ILE A 12 -6.99 -6.75 1.03
N VAL A 13 -6.05 -5.85 0.70
CA VAL A 13 -4.69 -6.24 0.28
C VAL A 13 -4.00 -7.05 1.37
N LEU A 14 -4.08 -6.61 2.63
CA LEU A 14 -3.44 -7.32 3.73
C LEU A 14 -3.98 -8.73 3.94
N ARG A 15 -5.29 -8.93 3.78
CA ARG A 15 -5.92 -10.26 3.87
C ARG A 15 -5.52 -11.16 2.71
N LEU A 16 -5.54 -10.63 1.49
CA LEU A 16 -5.18 -11.39 0.30
C LEU A 16 -3.72 -11.83 0.31
N MET A 17 -2.84 -11.02 0.90
CA MET A 17 -1.40 -11.25 0.90
C MET A 17 -0.89 -12.09 2.07
N GLU A 18 -1.75 -12.47 3.02
CA GLU A 18 -1.39 -13.27 4.19
C GLU A 18 -0.62 -14.56 3.85
N PRO A 19 -0.97 -15.35 2.80
CA PRO A 19 -0.22 -16.54 2.41
C PRO A 19 1.16 -16.26 1.81
N TYR A 20 1.45 -15.01 1.46
CA TYR A 20 2.66 -14.61 0.73
C TYR A 20 3.62 -13.78 1.57
N ILE A 21 3.33 -13.58 2.86
CA ILE A 21 4.18 -12.84 3.79
C ILE A 21 5.59 -13.43 3.81
N GLY A 22 6.61 -12.55 3.77
CA GLY A 22 8.03 -12.93 3.79
C GLY A 22 8.58 -13.49 2.48
N SER A 23 7.76 -13.56 1.41
CA SER A 23 8.20 -14.09 0.12
C SER A 23 9.05 -13.14 -0.72
N GLY A 24 9.15 -11.85 -0.34
CA GLY A 24 9.85 -10.83 -1.13
C GLY A 24 9.18 -10.49 -2.46
N ARG A 25 7.90 -10.88 -2.63
CA ARG A 25 7.14 -10.62 -3.87
C ARG A 25 6.64 -9.19 -3.93
N THR A 26 6.45 -8.70 -5.14
CA THR A 26 5.86 -7.39 -5.42
C THR A 26 4.36 -7.51 -5.69
N VAL A 27 3.57 -6.77 -4.94
CA VAL A 27 2.13 -6.63 -5.11
C VAL A 27 1.85 -5.45 -6.03
N VAL A 28 1.23 -5.71 -7.18
CA VAL A 28 0.80 -4.67 -8.13
C VAL A 28 -0.70 -4.48 -8.01
N ALA A 29 -1.16 -3.28 -7.66
CA ALA A 29 -2.58 -3.03 -7.41
C ALA A 29 -3.12 -1.75 -8.08
N ASP A 30 -4.42 -1.76 -8.36
CA ASP A 30 -5.15 -0.59 -8.86
C ASP A 30 -5.18 0.54 -7.82
N SER A 31 -5.46 1.75 -8.32
CA SER A 31 -5.70 2.96 -7.55
C SER A 31 -6.68 2.87 -6.38
N ALA A 32 -7.67 1.98 -6.42
CA ALA A 32 -8.56 1.75 -5.29
C ALA A 32 -7.85 1.15 -4.05
N PHE A 33 -6.69 0.52 -4.26
CA PHE A 33 -5.91 -0.18 -3.24
C PHE A 33 -4.55 0.48 -2.99
N ALA A 34 -4.14 1.42 -3.85
CA ALA A 34 -2.88 2.11 -3.76
C ALA A 34 -2.95 3.29 -2.77
N SER A 35 -2.44 3.08 -1.57
CA SER A 35 -2.27 4.10 -0.54
C SER A 35 -0.89 4.02 0.11
N GLY A 36 -0.37 5.13 0.64
CA GLY A 36 0.89 5.14 1.40
C GLY A 36 0.86 4.17 2.60
N LYS A 37 -0.31 4.05 3.26
CA LYS A 37 -0.53 3.07 4.33
C LYS A 37 -0.36 1.62 3.86
N THR A 38 -0.84 1.30 2.66
CA THR A 38 -0.71 -0.06 2.08
C THR A 38 0.75 -0.39 1.83
N LEU A 39 1.52 0.55 1.28
CA LEU A 39 2.95 0.37 1.03
C LEU A 39 3.71 0.12 2.34
N VAL A 40 3.54 0.98 3.35
CA VAL A 40 4.22 0.85 4.65
C VAL A 40 3.87 -0.48 5.34
N GLN A 41 2.60 -0.89 5.27
CA GLN A 41 2.14 -2.13 5.90
C GLN A 41 2.65 -3.40 5.21
N LEU A 42 2.92 -3.36 3.91
CA LEU A 42 3.46 -4.50 3.17
C LEU A 42 4.98 -4.58 3.30
N GLU A 43 5.67 -3.45 3.12
CA GLU A 43 7.13 -3.41 3.08
C GLU A 43 7.72 -3.55 4.49
N ALA A 44 7.35 -2.65 5.41
CA ALA A 44 7.99 -2.59 6.72
C ALA A 44 7.57 -3.74 7.65
N GLN A 45 6.37 -4.29 7.47
CA GLN A 45 5.80 -5.26 8.43
C GLN A 45 5.66 -6.68 7.88
N ARG A 46 5.74 -6.89 6.56
CA ARG A 46 5.39 -8.19 5.95
C ARG A 46 6.37 -8.68 4.88
N GLY A 47 7.47 -7.96 4.63
CA GLY A 47 8.51 -8.39 3.69
C GLY A 47 7.99 -8.54 2.26
N LEU A 48 7.05 -7.67 1.87
CA LEU A 48 6.42 -7.62 0.55
C LEU A 48 6.60 -6.23 -0.05
N TYR A 49 6.90 -6.15 -1.34
CA TYR A 49 7.00 -4.88 -2.04
C TYR A 49 5.63 -4.48 -2.62
N PHE A 50 5.42 -3.18 -2.88
CA PHE A 50 4.15 -2.69 -3.43
C PHE A 50 4.36 -1.69 -4.56
N MET A 51 3.56 -1.81 -5.61
CA MET A 51 3.49 -0.87 -6.72
C MET A 51 2.03 -0.61 -7.10
N GLY A 52 1.65 0.65 -7.27
CA GLY A 52 0.27 1.00 -7.65
C GLY A 52 0.11 2.46 -7.99
N ILE A 53 -0.96 2.79 -8.70
CA ILE A 53 -1.25 4.15 -9.15
C ILE A 53 -2.04 4.89 -8.07
N VAL A 54 -1.48 5.90 -7.43
CA VAL A 54 -2.22 6.69 -6.42
C VAL A 54 -3.07 7.76 -7.12
N LYS A 55 -4.42 7.64 -7.03
CA LYS A 55 -5.37 8.56 -7.70
C LYS A 55 -5.34 9.99 -7.18
N THR A 56 -5.09 10.16 -5.88
CA THR A 56 -5.08 11.48 -5.22
C THR A 56 -3.93 11.52 -4.22
N ALA A 57 -2.76 11.91 -4.71
CA ALA A 57 -1.54 12.08 -3.94
C ALA A 57 -1.57 13.37 -3.08
N THR A 58 -2.64 13.56 -2.30
CA THR A 58 -2.90 14.84 -1.59
C THR A 58 -2.52 14.83 -0.11
N ALA A 59 -2.45 13.66 0.53
CA ALA A 59 -1.93 13.54 1.90
C ALA A 59 -0.67 12.68 1.86
N GLU A 60 0.43 13.20 2.43
CA GLU A 60 1.72 12.51 2.61
C GLU A 60 2.60 12.30 1.37
N PHE A 61 2.10 12.50 0.15
CA PHE A 61 2.99 12.55 -1.01
C PHE A 61 3.84 13.82 -0.96
N PRO A 62 5.19 13.74 -1.04
CA PRO A 62 6.06 14.89 -0.93
C PRO A 62 5.97 15.75 -2.20
N LYS A 63 4.91 16.56 -2.33
CA LYS A 63 4.74 17.49 -3.45
C LYS A 63 5.93 18.44 -3.63
N ALA A 64 6.66 18.71 -2.54
CA ALA A 64 7.89 19.50 -2.56
C ALA A 64 9.04 18.88 -3.38
N THR A 65 9.01 17.57 -3.67
CA THR A 65 10.04 16.91 -4.50
C THR A 65 9.68 16.87 -5.98
N LEU A 66 8.46 17.24 -6.37
CA LEU A 66 8.10 17.46 -7.77
C LEU A 66 8.70 18.79 -8.23
N LYS A 67 9.85 18.73 -8.90
CA LYS A 67 10.35 19.86 -9.72
C LYS A 67 9.53 19.92 -11.01
N ALA A 68 9.06 21.13 -11.33
CA ALA A 68 8.38 21.43 -12.59
C ALA A 68 9.33 21.30 -13.79
#